data_AF-A0A842TZQ1-F1
#
_entry.id   AF-A0A842TZQ1-F1
#
_cell.length_a   1.000
_cell.length_b   1.000
_cell.length_c   1.000
_cell.angle_alpha   90.00
_cell.angle_beta   90.00
_cell.angle_gamma   90.00
#
_symmetry.space_group_name_H-M   'P 1'
#
loop_
_entity.id
_entity.type
_entity.pdbx_description
1 polymer ?
#
loop_
_entity_poly.entity_id
_entity_poly.type
_entity_poly.pdbx_seq_one_letter_code
_entity_poly.pdbx_strand_id
1 'polypeptide(L)'
;MDFDSFLTSPRWEILQIIAEKPSSPIEIAEKLNTTVSYASQQLKLLDAAGLLIKEKTGAAEKGKPRTLFGLSGELVYLSVLMKKNSIKKLIHLDEHHKRILKIWLSVDFSLHYYIEKLFWKLEEDIEDIKGIFIDNSDCKVIIVSEDKKLKSKIESFVEKLDKKIQCQFVSESGFKKFPRNLISLYDPENILEVLKGGTYRDV
;
A
#
# COMPACT_ATOMS: atom_id res chain seq x y z
N MET A 1 -19.85 -6.01 18.50
CA MET A 1 -19.90 -6.66 17.17
C MET A 1 -18.51 -7.18 16.89
N ASP A 2 -18.36 -8.43 16.48
CA ASP A 2 -17.04 -8.99 16.18
C ASP A 2 -16.55 -8.43 14.84
N PHE A 3 -15.39 -7.76 14.83
CA PHE A 3 -14.85 -7.13 13.63
C PHE A 3 -14.60 -8.16 12.52
N ASP A 4 -14.29 -9.41 12.89
CA ASP A 4 -14.12 -10.53 11.96
C ASP A 4 -15.33 -10.74 11.07
N SER A 5 -16.53 -10.45 11.58
CA SER A 5 -17.75 -10.57 10.78
C SER A 5 -17.72 -9.63 9.57
N PHE A 6 -17.07 -8.47 9.64
CA PHE A 6 -16.96 -7.56 8.51
C PHE A 6 -15.90 -7.97 7.48
N LEU A 7 -15.02 -8.91 7.83
CA LEU A 7 -13.94 -9.41 6.96
C LEU A 7 -14.32 -10.71 6.22
N THR A 8 -15.58 -11.11 6.25
CA THR A 8 -16.08 -12.24 5.44
C THR A 8 -16.02 -11.91 3.95
N SER A 9 -15.80 -12.93 3.10
CA SER A 9 -15.52 -12.77 1.64
C SER A 9 -16.38 -11.73 0.92
N PRO A 10 -17.73 -11.70 1.03
CA PRO A 10 -18.52 -10.72 0.28
C PRO A 10 -18.25 -9.26 0.66
N ARG A 11 -17.94 -8.99 1.93
CA ARG A 11 -17.63 -7.64 2.42
C ARG A 11 -16.18 -7.28 2.14
N TRP A 12 -15.28 -8.25 2.26
CA TRP A 12 -13.88 -8.09 1.91
C TRP A 12 -13.70 -7.75 0.43
N GLU A 13 -14.38 -8.47 -0.46
CA GLU A 13 -14.34 -8.20 -1.90
C GLU A 13 -14.86 -6.80 -2.24
N ILE A 14 -15.90 -6.33 -1.55
CA ILE A 14 -16.39 -4.94 -1.68
C ILE A 14 -15.31 -3.94 -1.24
N LEU A 15 -14.66 -4.18 -0.09
CA LEU A 15 -13.57 -3.33 0.39
C LEU A 15 -12.39 -3.29 -0.59
N GLN A 16 -12.05 -4.42 -1.22
CA GLN A 16 -11.01 -4.47 -2.26
C GLN A 16 -11.39 -3.63 -3.47
N ILE A 17 -12.63 -3.72 -3.96
CA ILE A 17 -13.13 -2.89 -5.06
C ILE A 17 -13.03 -1.40 -4.74
N ILE A 18 -13.45 -1.01 -3.53
CA ILE A 18 -13.45 0.38 -3.08
C ILE A 18 -12.03 0.90 -2.82
N ALA A 19 -11.11 0.04 -2.39
CA ALA A 19 -9.70 0.37 -2.20
C ALA A 19 -9.00 0.72 -3.51
N GLU A 20 -9.39 0.10 -4.63
CA GLU A 20 -8.88 0.46 -5.95
C GLU A 20 -9.43 1.81 -6.42
N LYS A 21 -10.73 2.03 -6.25
CA LYS A 21 -11.42 3.23 -6.68
C LYS A 21 -12.75 3.40 -5.93
N PRO A 22 -13.09 4.61 -5.43
CA PRO A 22 -14.41 4.89 -4.91
C PRO A 22 -15.51 4.49 -5.92
N SER A 23 -16.48 3.70 -5.45
CA SER A 23 -17.42 3.00 -6.34
C SER A 23 -18.85 3.10 -5.82
N SER A 24 -19.81 3.17 -6.74
CA SER A 24 -21.25 3.16 -6.45
C SER A 24 -21.78 1.73 -6.23
N PRO A 25 -22.96 1.57 -5.61
CA PRO A 25 -23.57 0.25 -5.44
C PRO A 25 -23.82 -0.51 -6.76
N ILE A 26 -23.99 0.22 -7.86
CA ILE A 26 -24.20 -0.36 -9.19
C ILE A 26 -22.90 -0.97 -9.71
N GLU A 27 -21.80 -0.21 -9.69
CA GLU A 27 -20.49 -0.66 -10.15
C GLU A 27 -19.98 -1.85 -9.31
N ILE A 28 -20.21 -1.82 -8.00
CA ILE A 28 -19.87 -2.93 -7.10
C ILE A 28 -20.69 -4.18 -7.44
N ALA A 29 -22.00 -4.02 -7.68
CA ALA A 29 -22.87 -5.13 -8.04
C ALA A 29 -22.47 -5.77 -9.38
N GLU A 30 -22.08 -4.94 -10.36
CA GLU A 30 -21.56 -5.40 -11.66
C GLU A 30 -20.25 -6.18 -11.49
N LYS A 31 -19.27 -5.64 -10.76
CA LYS A 31 -17.98 -6.33 -10.52
C LYS A 31 -18.13 -7.66 -9.79
N LEU A 32 -19.06 -7.77 -8.84
CA LEU A 32 -19.29 -8.99 -8.05
C LEU A 32 -20.36 -9.92 -8.64
N ASN A 33 -20.93 -9.59 -9.81
CA ASN A 33 -22.02 -10.34 -10.42
C ASN A 33 -23.19 -10.61 -9.45
N THR A 34 -23.65 -9.57 -8.76
CA THR A 34 -24.72 -9.64 -7.76
C THR A 34 -25.76 -8.54 -7.97
N THR A 35 -26.77 -8.46 -7.10
CA THR A 35 -27.81 -7.43 -7.20
C THR A 35 -27.39 -6.13 -6.50
N VAL A 36 -27.86 -4.98 -7.03
CA VAL A 36 -27.66 -3.67 -6.41
C VAL A 36 -28.25 -3.62 -4.99
N SER A 37 -29.35 -4.33 -4.75
CA SER A 37 -29.96 -4.45 -3.41
C SER A 37 -29.01 -5.13 -2.42
N TYR A 38 -28.41 -6.26 -2.82
CA TYR A 38 -27.43 -6.98 -2.00
C TYR A 38 -26.20 -6.12 -1.71
N ALA A 39 -25.60 -5.50 -2.74
CA ALA A 39 -24.47 -4.60 -2.58
C ALA A 39 -24.80 -3.44 -1.61
N SER A 40 -25.97 -2.82 -1.77
CA SER A 40 -26.44 -1.74 -0.90
C SER A 40 -26.61 -2.19 0.56
N GLN A 41 -27.07 -3.41 0.79
CA GLN A 41 -27.18 -3.96 2.15
C GLN A 41 -25.80 -4.15 2.78
N GLN A 42 -24.83 -4.72 2.05
CA GLN A 42 -23.47 -4.89 2.58
C GLN A 42 -22.78 -3.54 2.84
N LEU A 43 -22.94 -2.57 1.95
CA LEU A 43 -22.42 -1.21 2.13
C LEU A 43 -22.98 -0.53 3.38
N LYS A 44 -24.27 -0.70 3.70
CA LYS A 44 -24.86 -0.18 4.94
C LYS A 44 -24.22 -0.78 6.19
N LEU A 45 -23.88 -2.08 6.15
CA LEU A 45 -23.21 -2.74 7.28
C LEU A 45 -21.78 -2.25 7.46
N LEU A 46 -21.02 -2.10 6.36
CA LEU A 46 -19.66 -1.58 6.37
C LEU A 46 -19.60 -0.11 6.81
N ASP A 47 -20.56 0.71 6.37
CA ASP A 47 -20.73 2.10 6.79
C ASP A 47 -21.08 2.19 8.29
N ALA A 48 -21.99 1.36 8.78
CA ALA A 48 -22.30 1.29 10.21
C ALA A 48 -21.09 0.85 11.06
N ALA A 49 -20.16 0.11 10.47
CA ALA A 49 -18.88 -0.26 11.10
C ALA A 49 -17.82 0.86 11.02
N GLY A 50 -18.11 1.98 10.36
CA GLY A 50 -17.18 3.09 10.19
C GLY A 50 -16.06 2.83 9.19
N LEU A 51 -16.20 1.82 8.32
CA LEU A 51 -15.19 1.43 7.34
C LEU A 51 -15.26 2.23 6.03
N LEU A 52 -16.37 2.95 5.81
CA LEU A 52 -16.65 3.65 4.58
C LEU A 52 -16.93 5.14 4.81
N ILE A 53 -16.61 5.95 3.82
CA ILE A 53 -17.10 7.32 3.64
C ILE A 53 -18.04 7.36 2.44
N LYS A 54 -18.98 8.32 2.46
CA LYS A 54 -19.94 8.54 1.39
C LYS A 54 -19.75 9.90 0.79
N GLU A 55 -19.66 9.93 -0.53
CA GLU A 55 -19.63 11.16 -1.30
C GLU A 55 -20.78 11.13 -2.32
N LYS A 56 -21.48 12.26 -2.49
CA LYS A 56 -22.47 12.39 -3.55
C LYS A 56 -21.79 12.99 -4.76
N THR A 57 -21.89 12.33 -5.91
CA THR A 57 -21.49 12.96 -7.16
C THR A 57 -22.34 14.21 -7.37
N GLY A 58 -21.68 15.35 -7.55
CA GLY A 58 -22.38 16.60 -7.86
C GLY A 58 -23.07 16.54 -9.21
N ALA A 59 -23.82 17.59 -9.56
CA ALA A 59 -24.43 17.74 -10.88
C ALA A 59 -23.41 17.88 -12.04
N ALA A 60 -22.11 17.90 -11.73
CA ALA A 60 -21.00 18.07 -12.68
C ALA A 60 -20.72 16.83 -13.53
N GLU A 61 -20.99 15.61 -13.02
CA GLU A 61 -20.92 14.40 -13.84
C GLU A 61 -22.23 14.21 -14.60
N LYS A 62 -22.15 13.98 -15.93
CA LYS A 62 -23.34 13.74 -16.77
C LYS A 62 -24.15 12.55 -16.24
N GLY A 63 -25.28 12.81 -15.60
CA GLY A 63 -26.19 11.78 -15.14
C GLY A 63 -26.99 12.18 -13.90
N LYS A 64 -27.77 11.22 -13.37
CA LYS A 64 -28.41 11.39 -12.05
C LYS A 64 -27.33 11.34 -10.97
N PRO A 65 -27.39 12.22 -9.95
CA PRO A 65 -26.50 12.15 -8.79
C PRO A 65 -26.47 10.75 -8.19
N ARG A 66 -25.28 10.24 -7.88
CA ARG A 66 -25.06 8.91 -7.29
C ARG A 66 -24.26 9.06 -6.01
N THR A 67 -24.36 8.04 -5.15
CA THR A 67 -23.49 7.96 -3.96
C THR A 67 -22.31 7.05 -4.30
N LEU A 68 -21.11 7.59 -4.16
CA LEU A 68 -19.85 6.86 -4.19
C LEU A 68 -19.45 6.51 -2.77
N PHE A 69 -18.91 5.31 -2.61
CA PHE A 69 -18.35 4.82 -1.35
C PHE A 69 -16.84 4.73 -1.48
N GLY A 70 -16.14 5.31 -0.52
CA GLY A 70 -14.68 5.23 -0.35
C GLY A 70 -14.32 4.58 0.99
N LEU A 71 -13.05 4.21 1.19
CA LEU A 71 -12.57 3.79 2.51
C LEU A 71 -12.51 5.00 3.46
N SER A 72 -12.93 4.84 4.71
CA SER A 72 -12.85 5.91 5.71
C SER A 72 -11.43 6.23 6.16
N GLY A 73 -10.51 5.30 5.96
CA GLY A 73 -9.09 5.45 6.22
C GLY A 73 -8.35 4.14 5.95
N GLU A 74 -7.03 4.20 6.05
CA GLU A 74 -6.20 3.01 5.94
C GLU A 74 -6.06 2.33 7.30
N LEU A 75 -6.36 1.04 7.33
CA LEU A 75 -6.39 0.24 8.54
C LEU A 75 -5.73 -1.11 8.29
N VAL A 76 -5.22 -1.69 9.36
CA VAL A 76 -4.80 -3.09 9.40
C VAL A 76 -5.56 -3.78 10.52
N TYR A 77 -6.06 -4.97 10.21
CA TYR A 77 -6.61 -5.88 11.20
C TYR A 77 -5.66 -7.05 11.40
N LEU A 78 -5.01 -7.08 12.54
CA LEU A 78 -4.04 -8.12 12.89
C LEU A 78 -4.73 -9.19 13.72
N SER A 79 -4.70 -10.43 13.24
CA SER A 79 -5.05 -11.62 14.03
C SER A 79 -3.78 -12.44 14.24
N VAL A 80 -3.20 -12.33 15.42
CA VAL A 80 -1.94 -12.97 15.79
C VAL A 80 -2.22 -14.16 16.69
N LEU A 81 -1.67 -15.31 16.31
CA LEU A 81 -1.74 -16.55 17.09
C LEU A 81 -0.33 -17.06 17.37
N MET A 82 0.14 -16.86 18.60
CA MET A 82 1.45 -17.32 19.07
C MET A 82 1.29 -18.12 20.36
N LYS A 83 2.27 -18.97 20.67
CA LYS A 83 2.29 -19.70 21.95
C LYS A 83 2.29 -18.69 23.10
N LYS A 84 1.30 -18.80 24.00
CA LYS A 84 1.07 -17.88 25.15
C LYS A 84 0.70 -16.44 24.78
N ASN A 85 0.41 -16.13 23.50
CA ASN A 85 -0.04 -14.81 23.11
C ASN A 85 -0.97 -14.89 21.89
N SER A 86 -2.25 -14.60 22.09
CA SER A 86 -3.24 -14.48 21.01
C SER A 86 -3.87 -13.10 21.08
N ILE A 87 -3.77 -12.33 20.02
CA ILE A 87 -4.29 -10.96 19.98
C ILE A 87 -4.99 -10.69 18.65
N LYS A 88 -6.15 -10.03 18.73
CA LYS A 88 -6.81 -9.41 17.60
C LYS A 88 -6.81 -7.90 17.83
N LYS A 89 -6.34 -7.14 16.85
CA LYS A 89 -6.25 -5.69 16.97
C LYS A 89 -6.50 -4.99 15.65
N LEU A 90 -7.38 -3.99 15.69
CA LEU A 90 -7.54 -3.02 14.63
C LEU A 90 -6.61 -1.84 14.90
N ILE A 91 -5.82 -1.46 13.90
CA ILE A 91 -4.84 -0.37 13.98
C ILE A 91 -5.04 0.54 12.78
N HIS A 92 -5.12 1.86 13.03
CA HIS A 92 -5.08 2.85 11.96
C HIS A 92 -3.64 3.02 11.49
N LEU A 93 -3.46 3.02 10.17
CA LEU A 93 -2.14 3.07 9.57
C LEU A 93 -1.66 4.51 9.42
N ASP A 94 -0.47 4.79 9.93
CA ASP A 94 0.32 5.95 9.52
C ASP A 94 1.34 5.52 8.44
N GLU A 95 2.08 6.48 7.90
CA GLU A 95 3.08 6.20 6.87
C GLU A 95 4.12 5.18 7.33
N HIS A 96 4.60 5.25 8.57
CA HIS A 96 5.57 4.31 9.09
C HIS A 96 5.00 2.87 9.14
N HIS A 97 3.78 2.70 9.67
CA HIS A 97 3.09 1.40 9.69
C HIS A 97 2.94 0.82 8.28
N LYS A 98 2.56 1.65 7.29
CA LYS A 98 2.45 1.19 5.90
C LYS A 98 3.77 0.66 5.35
N ARG A 99 4.88 1.34 5.64
CA ARG A 99 6.22 0.92 5.19
C ARG A 99 6.60 -0.43 5.76
N ILE A 100 6.46 -0.61 7.07
CA ILE A 100 6.76 -1.88 7.74
C ILE A 100 5.85 -3.00 7.22
N LEU A 101 4.54 -2.75 7.08
CA LEU A 101 3.62 -3.75 6.53
C LEU A 101 3.96 -4.12 5.09
N LYS A 102 4.35 -3.18 4.24
CA LYS A 102 4.81 -3.47 2.87
C LYS A 102 6.05 -4.36 2.86
N ILE A 103 6.96 -4.20 3.82
CA ILE A 103 8.09 -5.11 4.00
C ILE A 103 7.59 -6.50 4.42
N TRP A 104 6.71 -6.59 5.42
CA TRP A 104 6.19 -7.88 5.92
C TRP A 104 5.31 -8.63 4.92
N LEU A 105 4.65 -7.91 4.01
CA LEU A 105 3.85 -8.48 2.94
C LEU A 105 4.68 -8.79 1.68
N SER A 106 6.00 -8.52 1.70
CA SER A 106 6.91 -8.95 0.64
C SER A 106 7.14 -10.47 0.69
N VAL A 107 7.52 -11.05 -0.45
CA VAL A 107 7.50 -12.51 -0.68
C VAL A 107 8.51 -13.26 0.19
N ASP A 108 9.68 -12.67 0.47
CA ASP A 108 10.77 -13.36 1.16
C ASP A 108 10.88 -12.97 2.63
N PHE A 109 10.28 -13.80 3.49
CA PHE A 109 10.33 -13.67 4.96
C PHE A 109 11.74 -13.68 5.53
N SER A 110 12.71 -14.34 4.87
CA SER A 110 14.09 -14.42 5.37
C SER A 110 14.80 -13.06 5.30
N LEU A 111 14.28 -12.15 4.48
CA LEU A 111 14.87 -10.84 4.24
C LEU A 111 14.19 -9.72 5.02
N HIS A 112 13.00 -9.94 5.60
CA HIS A 112 12.23 -8.91 6.32
C HIS A 112 13.08 -8.15 7.35
N TYR A 113 13.77 -8.89 8.22
CA TYR A 113 14.66 -8.31 9.23
C TYR A 113 15.78 -7.43 8.63
N TYR A 114 16.38 -7.86 7.52
CA TYR A 114 17.47 -7.12 6.88
C TYR A 114 16.96 -5.89 6.12
N ILE A 115 15.80 -6.00 5.47
CA ILE A 115 15.14 -4.90 4.78
C ILE A 115 14.70 -3.83 5.78
N GLU A 116 14.10 -4.23 6.92
CA GLU A 116 13.74 -3.29 8.00
C GLU A 116 14.95 -2.53 8.53
N LYS A 117 16.04 -3.25 8.83
CA LYS A 117 17.28 -2.62 9.31
C LYS A 117 17.87 -1.66 8.30
N LEU A 118 17.86 -2.03 7.01
CA LEU A 118 18.31 -1.14 5.94
C LEU A 118 17.40 0.09 5.84
N PHE A 119 16.08 -0.10 5.91
CA PHE A 119 15.11 0.98 5.86
C PHE A 119 15.32 1.99 6.99
N TRP A 120 15.48 1.54 8.24
CA TRP A 120 15.80 2.44 9.36
C TRP A 120 17.10 3.19 9.16
N LYS A 121 18.09 2.55 8.55
CA LYS A 121 19.37 3.22 8.25
C LYS A 121 19.21 4.30 7.18
N LEU A 122 18.38 4.05 6.16
CA LEU A 122 18.07 5.00 5.10
C LEU A 122 17.20 6.16 5.62
N GLU A 123 16.34 5.91 6.59
CA GLU A 123 15.48 6.93 7.19
C GLU A 123 16.29 8.05 7.87
N GLU A 124 17.51 7.76 8.35
CA GLU A 124 18.42 8.78 8.88
C GLU A 124 18.82 9.86 7.86
N ASP A 125 18.80 9.51 6.55
CA ASP A 125 19.21 10.39 5.44
C ASP A 125 18.07 10.52 4.40
N ILE A 126 16.81 10.46 4.85
CA ILE A 126 15.64 10.35 3.95
C ILE A 126 15.47 11.55 3.01
N GLU A 127 16.01 12.71 3.39
CA GLU A 127 15.96 13.96 2.61
C GLU A 127 16.77 13.87 1.31
N ASP A 128 17.82 13.03 1.28
CA ASP A 128 18.67 12.82 0.11
C ASP A 128 18.17 11.67 -0.79
N ILE A 129 17.03 11.08 -0.45
CA ILE A 129 16.45 9.94 -1.14
C ILE A 129 15.19 10.38 -1.86
N LYS A 130 15.12 10.11 -3.16
CA LYS A 130 13.92 10.37 -3.98
C LYS A 130 12.94 9.21 -3.94
N GLY A 131 13.43 7.99 -3.72
CA GLY A 131 12.56 6.83 -3.57
C GLY A 131 13.30 5.57 -3.11
N ILE A 132 12.55 4.68 -2.47
CA ILE A 132 13.01 3.37 -1.97
C ILE A 132 11.98 2.33 -2.41
N PHE A 133 12.46 1.32 -3.14
CA PHE A 133 11.62 0.29 -3.72
C PHE A 133 12.19 -1.09 -3.45
N ILE A 134 11.32 -2.08 -3.28
CA ILE A 134 11.69 -3.51 -3.26
C ILE A 134 11.29 -4.12 -4.59
N ASP A 135 12.22 -4.74 -5.29
CA ASP A 135 11.92 -5.66 -6.38
C ASP A 135 11.61 -7.03 -5.79
N ASN A 136 10.35 -7.46 -5.91
CA ASN A 136 9.89 -8.76 -5.43
C ASN A 136 10.50 -9.94 -6.19
N SER A 137 11.01 -9.72 -7.40
CA SER A 137 11.53 -10.79 -8.27
C SER A 137 12.92 -11.22 -7.82
N ASP A 138 13.79 -10.23 -7.62
CA ASP A 138 15.21 -10.42 -7.27
C ASP A 138 15.49 -10.13 -5.79
N CYS A 139 14.45 -9.85 -5.00
CA CYS A 139 14.53 -9.50 -3.58
C CYS A 139 15.59 -8.42 -3.29
N LYS A 140 15.52 -7.36 -4.08
CA LYS A 140 16.53 -6.31 -4.15
C LYS A 140 15.94 -4.97 -3.76
N VAL A 141 16.68 -4.21 -2.94
CA VAL A 141 16.29 -2.84 -2.60
C VAL A 141 16.91 -1.88 -3.60
N ILE A 142 16.06 -1.10 -4.25
CA ILE A 142 16.44 -0.07 -5.21
C ILE A 142 16.26 1.28 -4.53
N ILE A 143 17.33 2.06 -4.51
CA ILE A 143 17.36 3.40 -3.90
C ILE A 143 17.59 4.40 -5.01
N VAL A 144 16.66 5.33 -5.16
CA VAL A 144 16.77 6.44 -6.11
C VAL A 144 17.39 7.62 -5.38
N SER A 145 18.66 7.89 -5.65
CA SER A 145 19.40 9.01 -5.07
C SER A 145 20.62 9.33 -5.93
N GLU A 146 20.98 10.62 -5.98
CA GLU A 146 22.20 11.11 -6.64
C GLU A 146 23.36 11.30 -5.65
N ASP A 147 23.11 11.15 -4.33
CA ASP A 147 24.15 11.37 -3.32
C ASP A 147 25.12 10.19 -3.25
N LYS A 148 26.37 10.46 -3.66
CA LYS A 148 27.48 9.51 -3.60
C LYS A 148 27.90 9.19 -2.16
N LYS A 149 27.76 10.12 -1.23
CA LYS A 149 28.13 9.89 0.18
C LYS A 149 27.16 8.91 0.83
N LEU A 150 25.85 9.13 0.65
CA LEU A 150 24.82 8.19 1.05
C LEU A 150 25.08 6.80 0.47
N LYS A 151 25.35 6.71 -0.83
CA LYS A 151 25.67 5.43 -1.49
C LYS A 151 26.80 4.68 -0.77
N SER A 152 27.94 5.33 -0.55
CA SER A 152 29.07 4.70 0.14
C SER A 152 28.76 4.33 1.60
N LYS A 153 28.00 5.17 2.31
CA LYS A 153 27.54 4.90 3.69
C LYS A 153 26.71 3.61 3.76
N ILE A 154 25.78 3.46 2.83
CA ILE A 154 24.84 2.32 2.77
C ILE A 154 25.52 1.06 2.26
N GLU A 155 26.41 1.14 1.27
CA GLU A 155 27.21 0.00 0.82
C GLU A 155 28.04 -0.57 1.98
N SER A 156 28.71 0.27 2.77
CA SER A 156 29.43 -0.16 3.98
C SER A 156 28.51 -0.78 5.04
N PHE A 157 27.28 -0.28 5.18
CA PHE A 157 26.30 -0.85 6.10
C PHE A 157 25.82 -2.24 5.65
N VAL A 158 25.53 -2.42 4.36
CA VAL A 158 25.10 -3.71 3.79
C VAL A 158 26.23 -4.75 3.88
N GLU A 159 27.49 -4.34 3.76
CA GLU A 159 28.64 -5.22 4.02
C GLU A 159 28.67 -5.76 5.44
N LYS A 160 28.30 -4.94 6.44
CA LYS A 160 28.17 -5.37 7.85
C LYS A 160 27.00 -6.32 8.10
N LEU A 161 26.06 -6.41 7.16
CA LEU A 161 24.94 -7.36 7.19
C LEU A 161 25.25 -8.64 6.41
N ASP A 162 26.54 -8.97 6.23
CA ASP A 162 27.02 -10.13 5.48
C ASP A 162 26.46 -10.23 4.05
N LYS A 163 26.12 -9.08 3.43
CA LYS A 163 25.53 -8.99 2.08
C LYS A 163 24.28 -9.88 1.92
N LYS A 164 23.53 -10.10 3.00
CA LYS A 164 22.27 -10.85 2.98
C LYS A 164 21.18 -10.18 2.15
N ILE A 165 21.33 -8.87 1.92
CA ILE A 165 20.43 -8.06 1.12
C ILE A 165 21.18 -7.44 -0.06
N GLN A 166 20.57 -7.46 -1.23
CA GLN A 166 21.09 -6.75 -2.40
C GLN A 166 20.53 -5.33 -2.43
N CYS A 167 21.42 -4.36 -2.66
CA CYS A 167 21.06 -2.96 -2.75
C CYS A 167 21.60 -2.37 -4.06
N GLN A 168 20.82 -1.53 -4.73
CA GLN A 168 21.27 -0.79 -5.91
C GLN A 168 20.84 0.66 -5.86
N PHE A 169 21.82 1.53 -5.99
CA PHE A 169 21.61 2.96 -6.18
C PHE A 169 21.44 3.28 -7.66
N VAL A 170 20.43 4.06 -7.98
CA VAL A 170 20.15 4.52 -9.34
C VAL A 170 19.78 5.98 -9.36
N SER A 171 20.09 6.63 -10.48
CA SER A 171 19.52 7.93 -10.81
C SER A 171 18.04 7.78 -11.16
N GLU A 172 17.30 8.90 -11.11
CA GLU A 172 15.89 8.93 -11.52
C GLU A 172 15.70 8.51 -12.99
N SER A 173 16.65 8.90 -13.86
CA SER A 173 16.69 8.47 -15.27
C SER A 173 16.99 6.98 -15.43
N GLY A 174 17.81 6.40 -14.54
CA GLY A 174 18.12 4.97 -14.50
C GLY A 174 16.95 4.13 -13.99
N PHE A 175 16.15 4.68 -13.08
CA PHE A 175 14.99 4.01 -12.50
C PHE A 175 13.92 3.64 -13.53
N LYS A 176 13.81 4.40 -14.64
CA LYS A 176 12.86 4.13 -15.73
C LYS A 176 13.03 2.75 -16.41
N LYS A 177 14.15 2.07 -16.17
CA LYS A 177 14.49 0.77 -16.77
C LYS A 177 14.03 -0.43 -15.93
N PHE A 178 13.54 -0.21 -14.71
CA PHE A 178 13.18 -1.30 -13.80
C PHE A 178 11.82 -1.93 -14.14
N PRO A 179 11.63 -3.22 -13.78
CA PRO A 179 10.36 -3.90 -13.95
C PRO A 179 9.24 -3.21 -13.18
N ARG A 180 7.99 -3.49 -13.56
CA ARG A 180 6.79 -2.86 -12.95
C ARG A 180 6.38 -3.48 -11.60
N ASN A 181 7.00 -4.59 -11.19
CA ASN A 181 6.64 -5.32 -9.98
C ASN A 181 7.43 -4.83 -8.76
N LEU A 182 7.43 -3.51 -8.55
CA LEU A 182 8.10 -2.88 -7.42
C LEU A 182 7.10 -2.56 -6.31
N ILE A 183 7.51 -2.84 -5.07
CA ILE A 183 6.83 -2.35 -3.88
C ILE A 183 7.48 -1.04 -3.47
N SER A 184 6.73 0.06 -3.49
CA SER A 184 7.19 1.36 -3.01
C SER A 184 7.18 1.42 -1.48
N LEU A 185 8.35 1.51 -0.87
CA LEU A 185 8.51 1.81 0.55
C LEU A 185 8.52 3.33 0.80
N TYR A 186 9.12 4.10 -0.10
CA TYR A 186 9.13 5.55 -0.03
C TYR A 186 9.13 6.10 -1.44
N ASP A 187 8.17 6.96 -1.77
CA ASP A 187 8.03 7.55 -3.11
C ASP A 187 7.21 8.86 -3.01
N PRO A 188 7.75 9.90 -2.36
CA PRO A 188 7.04 11.17 -2.14
C PRO A 188 6.66 11.87 -3.45
N GLU A 189 7.38 11.60 -4.53
CA GLU A 189 7.17 12.20 -5.86
C GLU A 189 6.36 11.30 -6.80
N ASN A 190 5.82 10.16 -6.32
CA ASN A 190 5.07 9.19 -7.12
C ASN A 190 5.79 8.77 -8.42
N ILE A 191 7.12 8.62 -8.36
CA ILE A 191 8.00 8.26 -9.47
C ILE A 191 7.52 6.95 -10.11
N LEU A 192 7.03 6.01 -9.32
CA LEU A 192 6.52 4.72 -9.81
C LEU A 192 5.25 4.87 -10.67
N GLU A 193 4.37 5.81 -10.36
CA GLU A 193 3.13 6.06 -11.11
C GLU A 193 3.39 6.82 -12.41
N VAL A 194 4.33 7.77 -12.40
CA VAL A 194 4.78 8.50 -13.61
C VAL A 194 5.27 7.52 -14.69
N LEU A 195 5.91 6.41 -14.31
CA LEU A 195 6.36 5.36 -15.24
C LEU A 195 5.22 4.51 -15.83
N LYS A 196 4.04 4.50 -15.22
CA LYS A 196 2.86 3.78 -15.73
C LYS A 196 2.09 4.56 -16.80
N GLY A 197 2.46 5.82 -17.08
CA GLY A 197 1.92 6.59 -18.20
C GLY A 197 0.61 7.34 -17.91
N GLY A 198 0.32 7.68 -16.66
CA GLY A 198 -0.81 8.54 -16.29
C GLY A 198 -0.35 9.96 -16.01
N THR A 199 -0.82 10.94 -16.79
CA THR A 199 -0.82 12.34 -16.35
C THR A 199 -1.78 12.47 -15.17
N TYR A 200 -1.27 12.85 -14.00
CA TYR A 200 -2.12 13.44 -12.96
C TYR A 200 -2.82 14.64 -13.60
N ARG A 201 -4.14 14.53 -13.80
CA ARG A 201 -4.97 15.72 -13.87
C ARG A 201 -5.37 16.00 -12.44
N ASP A 202 -4.82 17.08 -11.89
CA ASP A 202 -5.39 17.72 -10.70
C ASP A 202 -6.90 17.89 -10.93
N VAL A 203 -7.70 17.27 -10.06
CA VAL A 203 -9.13 17.58 -9.86
C VAL A 203 -9.39 17.52 -8.36
#